data_AF-A0ABD2F920-F1
#
_entry.id   AF-A0ABD2F920-F1
#
_cell.length_a   1.000
_cell.length_b   1.000
_cell.length_c   1.000
_cell.angle_alpha   90.00
_cell.angle_beta   90.00
_cell.angle_gamma   90.00
#
_symmetry.space_group_name_H-M   'P 1'
#
loop_
_entity.id
_entity.type
_entity.pdbx_description
1 polymer ?
#
loop_
_entity_poly.entity_id
_entity_poly.type
_entity_poly.pdbx_seq_one_letter_code
_entity_poly.pdbx_strand_id
1 'polypeptide(L)'
;PGLLLLLSGLQADTQEKEVRAMVGSDVELGCVSPEEGSFDLNDLFVYWQISESHTVVTYYLPQNSSTAHVDSHYRNRAWLSPDNMKRGDFSLHLFNITPQDEQKFNCLVFRKSLELKKVLEAVVTLHVAANYSMPVVSTPSSPSRDELTFTCTSTNGYPRPNVYWINKTDNSLLDEALQNNTVSLNSRGLYDVVSVLRIGWTPNVNVGCCIENVLLHQNLTVSSQT
;
A
#
# COMPACT_ATOMS: atom_id res chain seq x y z
N PRO A 1 8.17 -1.55 -57.85
CA PRO A 1 7.56 -2.38 -56.78
C PRO A 1 8.51 -2.45 -55.58
N GLY A 2 8.36 -1.49 -54.65
CA GLY A 2 9.22 -1.35 -53.48
C GLY A 2 8.81 -2.32 -52.38
N LEU A 3 9.79 -3.05 -51.86
CA LEU A 3 9.64 -3.98 -50.75
C LEU A 3 9.63 -3.16 -49.44
N LEU A 4 8.47 -3.02 -48.81
CA LEU A 4 8.39 -2.49 -47.44
C LEU A 4 8.91 -3.57 -46.48
N LEU A 5 10.13 -3.36 -45.97
CA LEU A 5 10.64 -4.05 -44.79
C LEU A 5 9.96 -3.44 -43.56
N LEU A 6 8.94 -4.12 -43.04
CA LEU A 6 8.41 -3.86 -41.70
C LEU A 6 9.44 -4.37 -40.70
N LEU A 7 10.29 -3.48 -40.20
CA LEU A 7 11.06 -3.70 -38.98
C LEU A 7 10.07 -3.74 -37.82
N SER A 8 9.52 -4.91 -37.52
CA SER A 8 8.85 -5.17 -36.25
C SER A 8 9.90 -5.17 -35.15
N GLY A 9 10.20 -3.98 -34.62
CA GLY A 9 10.88 -3.89 -33.34
C GLY A 9 10.02 -4.59 -32.30
N LEU A 10 10.47 -5.74 -31.78
CA LEU A 10 9.93 -6.29 -30.53
C LEU A 10 10.18 -5.23 -29.45
N GLN A 11 9.17 -4.43 -29.16
CA GLN A 11 9.12 -3.59 -27.98
C GLN A 11 8.65 -4.48 -26.84
N ALA A 12 9.35 -4.48 -25.71
CA ALA A 12 8.91 -5.23 -24.53
C ALA A 12 7.50 -4.73 -24.17
N ASP A 13 6.54 -5.64 -24.09
CA ASP A 13 5.19 -5.33 -23.65
C ASP A 13 5.22 -5.04 -22.14
N THR A 14 4.59 -3.96 -21.71
CA THR A 14 4.65 -3.50 -20.32
C THR A 14 3.62 -4.25 -19.49
N GLN A 15 4.07 -4.99 -18.47
CA GLN A 15 3.17 -5.66 -17.53
C GLN A 15 2.70 -4.67 -16.45
N GLU A 16 1.40 -4.47 -16.28
CA GLU A 16 0.84 -3.70 -15.15
C GLU A 16 0.30 -4.65 -14.06
N LYS A 17 0.69 -4.43 -12.81
CA LYS A 17 0.27 -5.26 -11.66
C LYS A 17 -0.10 -4.40 -10.46
N GLU A 18 -1.01 -4.91 -9.65
CA GLU A 18 -1.35 -4.35 -8.33
C GLU A 18 -1.00 -5.34 -7.24
N VAL A 19 -0.36 -4.86 -6.18
CA VAL A 19 0.03 -5.67 -5.03
C VAL A 19 -0.43 -4.96 -3.77
N ARG A 20 -0.93 -5.73 -2.80
CA ARG A 20 -1.31 -5.23 -1.47
C ARG A 20 -0.35 -5.79 -0.44
N ALA A 21 0.16 -4.94 0.44
CA ALA A 21 1.04 -5.35 1.53
C ALA A 21 0.61 -4.71 2.86
N MET A 22 0.90 -5.41 3.95
CA MET A 22 0.64 -4.90 5.29
C MET A 22 1.85 -4.13 5.80
N VAL A 23 1.63 -3.04 6.54
CA VAL A 23 2.71 -2.33 7.23
C VAL A 23 3.47 -3.30 8.15
N GLY A 24 4.80 -3.28 8.05
CA GLY A 24 5.71 -4.15 8.79
C GLY A 24 5.90 -5.55 8.21
N SER A 25 5.15 -5.94 7.17
CA SER A 25 5.37 -7.21 6.47
C SER A 25 6.44 -7.08 5.40
N ASP A 26 6.79 -8.21 4.79
CA ASP A 26 7.62 -8.26 3.59
C ASP A 26 6.73 -8.55 2.37
N VAL A 27 7.14 -8.10 1.19
CA VAL A 27 6.39 -8.31 -0.05
C VAL A 27 7.33 -8.57 -1.23
N GLU A 28 6.84 -9.35 -2.19
CA GLU A 28 7.49 -9.55 -3.48
C GLU A 28 6.72 -8.76 -4.56
N LEU A 29 7.42 -7.92 -5.31
CA LEU A 29 6.88 -7.20 -6.47
C LEU A 29 7.30 -7.95 -7.74
N GLY A 30 6.33 -8.64 -8.35
CA GLY A 30 6.59 -9.60 -9.42
C GLY A 30 7.06 -8.99 -10.73
N CYS A 31 8.25 -9.36 -11.20
CA CYS A 31 8.79 -9.01 -12.53
C CYS A 31 9.42 -10.25 -13.16
N VAL A 32 8.63 -10.99 -13.95
CA VAL A 32 9.02 -12.30 -14.48
C VAL A 32 8.95 -12.26 -16.00
N SER A 33 10.01 -12.75 -16.65
CA SER A 33 10.05 -12.87 -18.11
C SER A 33 9.01 -13.89 -18.57
N PRO A 34 8.21 -13.58 -19.60
CA PRO A 34 7.26 -14.54 -20.16
C PRO A 34 7.95 -15.63 -21.00
N GLU A 35 9.20 -15.41 -21.42
CA GLU A 35 9.96 -16.36 -22.21
C GLU A 35 10.66 -17.36 -21.28
N GLU A 36 10.48 -18.66 -21.57
CA GLU A 36 11.26 -19.70 -20.90
C GLU A 36 12.71 -19.64 -21.38
N GLY A 37 13.65 -19.51 -20.45
CA GLY A 37 15.06 -19.43 -20.78
C GLY A 37 15.96 -19.29 -19.56
N SER A 38 17.25 -19.54 -19.79
CA SER A 38 18.30 -19.23 -18.81
C SER A 38 18.90 -17.87 -19.15
N PHE A 39 19.05 -17.02 -18.14
CA PHE A 39 19.72 -15.73 -18.26
C PHE A 39 21.13 -15.80 -17.68
N ASP A 40 22.11 -15.25 -18.41
CA ASP A 40 23.46 -15.06 -17.90
C ASP A 40 23.54 -13.77 -17.10
N LEU A 41 23.95 -13.85 -15.84
CA LEU A 41 24.11 -12.69 -14.98
C LEU A 41 25.11 -11.66 -15.52
N ASN A 42 26.13 -12.09 -16.30
CA ASN A 42 27.08 -11.16 -16.90
C ASN A 42 26.50 -10.37 -18.08
N ASP A 43 25.34 -10.80 -18.59
CA ASP A 43 24.60 -10.20 -19.69
C ASP A 43 23.50 -9.25 -19.21
N LEU A 44 23.16 -9.27 -17.92
CA LEU A 44 21.98 -8.63 -17.37
C LEU A 44 22.25 -7.27 -16.71
N PHE A 45 21.38 -6.31 -17.00
CA PHE A 45 21.26 -5.05 -16.27
C PHE A 45 19.82 -4.92 -15.78
N VAL A 46 19.62 -4.96 -14.47
CA VAL A 46 18.29 -4.95 -13.85
C VAL A 46 18.15 -3.72 -12.97
N TYR A 47 17.07 -2.97 -13.14
CA TYR A 47 16.77 -1.80 -12.33
C TYR A 47 15.36 -1.89 -11.78
N TRP A 48 15.23 -1.60 -10.49
CA TRP A 48 13.97 -1.23 -9.88
C TRP A 48 14.03 0.24 -9.49
N GLN A 49 13.05 1.00 -9.93
CA GLN A 49 12.94 2.43 -9.65
C GLN A 49 11.52 2.83 -9.34
N ILE A 50 11.35 3.97 -8.67
CA ILE A 50 10.04 4.62 -8.52
C ILE A 50 9.62 5.15 -9.89
N SER A 51 8.40 4.83 -10.32
CA SER A 51 7.94 5.18 -11.67
C SER A 51 7.89 6.69 -11.92
N GLU A 52 7.50 7.49 -10.91
CA GLU A 52 7.30 8.94 -11.05
C GLU A 52 8.59 9.74 -10.93
N SER A 53 9.44 9.42 -9.96
CA SER A 53 10.67 10.18 -9.69
C SER A 53 11.92 9.58 -10.33
N HIS A 54 11.83 8.37 -10.87
CA HIS A 54 12.98 7.56 -11.32
C HIS A 54 14.03 7.31 -10.24
N THR A 55 13.68 7.48 -8.95
CA THR A 55 14.56 7.18 -7.83
C THR A 55 14.87 5.69 -7.83
N VAL A 56 16.16 5.34 -7.73
CA VAL A 56 16.62 3.96 -7.79
C VAL A 56 16.39 3.27 -6.44
N VAL A 57 15.56 2.23 -6.47
CA VAL A 57 15.20 1.38 -5.32
C VAL A 57 16.24 0.30 -5.11
N THR A 58 16.62 -0.40 -6.19
CA THR A 58 17.72 -1.36 -6.21
C THR A 58 18.10 -1.66 -7.66
N TYR A 59 19.25 -2.28 -7.87
CA TYR A 59 19.68 -2.73 -9.18
C TYR A 59 20.63 -3.91 -9.10
N TYR A 60 20.80 -4.58 -10.23
CA TYR A 60 21.85 -5.55 -10.48
C TYR A 60 22.63 -5.13 -11.72
N LEU A 61 23.96 -5.06 -11.59
CA LEU A 61 24.90 -4.77 -12.66
C LEU A 61 25.97 -5.87 -12.72
N PRO A 62 26.44 -6.28 -13.91
CA PRO A 62 27.54 -7.22 -14.02
C PRO A 62 28.80 -6.64 -13.37
N GLN A 63 29.45 -7.41 -12.50
CA GLN A 63 30.77 -7.10 -11.92
C GLN A 63 30.86 -5.83 -11.05
N ASN A 64 29.72 -5.22 -10.66
CA ASN A 64 29.70 -4.02 -9.82
C ASN A 64 28.88 -4.26 -8.54
N SER A 65 29.53 -4.11 -7.38
CA SER A 65 28.91 -4.29 -6.05
C SER A 65 28.60 -2.96 -5.34
N SER A 66 28.83 -1.82 -5.98
CA SER A 66 28.57 -0.53 -5.34
C SER A 66 27.07 -0.31 -5.20
N THR A 67 26.60 -0.02 -3.99
CA THR A 67 25.21 0.41 -3.68
C THR A 67 25.08 1.94 -3.62
N ALA A 68 26.08 2.69 -4.14
CA ALA A 68 26.19 4.13 -3.90
C ALA A 68 25.01 4.95 -4.43
N HIS A 69 24.28 4.45 -5.43
CA HIS A 69 23.17 5.16 -6.07
C HIS A 69 21.78 4.71 -5.60
N VAL A 70 21.71 3.78 -4.65
CA VAL A 70 20.43 3.35 -4.04
C VAL A 70 20.00 4.36 -2.98
N ASP A 71 18.74 4.78 -3.06
CA ASP A 71 18.13 5.65 -2.07
C ASP A 71 18.21 5.04 -0.66
N SER A 72 18.53 5.87 0.34
CA SER A 72 18.72 5.43 1.72
C SER A 72 17.50 4.73 2.33
N HIS A 73 16.28 5.05 1.87
CA HIS A 73 15.04 4.46 2.35
C HIS A 73 14.92 2.96 2.01
N TYR A 74 15.47 2.55 0.87
CA TYR A 74 15.42 1.18 0.36
C TYR A 74 16.69 0.37 0.67
N ARG A 75 17.76 1.03 1.13
CA ARG A 75 19.01 0.39 1.50
C ARG A 75 18.76 -0.67 2.59
N ASN A 76 19.27 -1.88 2.35
CA ASN A 76 19.07 -3.07 3.21
C ASN A 76 17.62 -3.56 3.34
N ARG A 77 16.68 -3.00 2.57
CA ARG A 77 15.26 -3.41 2.53
C ARG A 77 14.83 -3.92 1.15
N ALA A 78 15.55 -3.58 0.08
CA ALA A 78 15.25 -4.00 -1.28
C ALA A 78 16.29 -5.02 -1.78
N TRP A 79 15.86 -6.20 -2.21
CA TRP A 79 16.73 -7.29 -2.64
C TRP A 79 16.27 -7.96 -3.94
N LEU A 80 17.25 -8.37 -4.76
CA LEU A 80 17.07 -9.19 -5.95
C LEU A 80 17.82 -10.50 -5.77
N SER A 81 17.21 -11.62 -6.17
CA SER A 81 17.83 -12.95 -6.07
C SER A 81 18.59 -13.30 -7.35
N PRO A 82 19.94 -13.39 -7.35
CA PRO A 82 20.70 -13.77 -8.55
C PRO A 82 20.33 -15.16 -9.08
N ASP A 83 19.96 -16.08 -8.21
CA ASP A 83 19.54 -17.41 -8.64
C ASP A 83 18.15 -17.42 -9.28
N ASN A 84 17.24 -16.53 -8.85
CA ASN A 84 15.95 -16.34 -9.53
C ASN A 84 16.15 -15.63 -10.87
N MET A 85 17.03 -14.64 -10.95
CA MET A 85 17.31 -13.92 -12.19
C MET A 85 17.84 -14.82 -13.30
N LYS A 86 18.68 -15.82 -12.96
CA LYS A 86 19.12 -16.85 -13.92
C LYS A 86 17.95 -17.62 -14.55
N ARG A 87 16.82 -17.71 -13.86
CA ARG A 87 15.58 -18.37 -14.30
C ARG A 87 14.54 -17.39 -14.89
N GLY A 88 14.90 -16.12 -15.08
CA GLY A 88 14.02 -15.11 -15.65
C GLY A 88 13.09 -14.43 -14.64
N ASP A 89 13.31 -14.64 -13.35
CA ASP A 89 12.58 -13.97 -12.28
C ASP A 89 13.43 -12.83 -11.68
N PHE A 90 13.01 -11.60 -11.98
CA PHE A 90 13.64 -10.34 -11.60
C PHE A 90 12.84 -9.61 -10.51
N SER A 91 11.99 -10.35 -9.80
CA SER A 91 11.10 -9.79 -8.79
C SER A 91 11.89 -9.15 -7.63
N LEU A 92 11.35 -8.04 -7.14
CA LEU A 92 11.91 -7.31 -6.00
C LEU A 92 11.33 -7.85 -4.70
N HIS A 93 12.19 -8.28 -3.78
CA HIS A 93 11.81 -8.50 -2.39
C HIS A 93 12.00 -7.21 -1.60
N LEU A 94 10.91 -6.66 -1.07
CA LEU A 94 10.91 -5.44 -0.25
C LEU A 94 10.49 -5.78 1.18
N PHE A 95 11.38 -5.49 2.14
CA PHE A 95 11.24 -5.86 3.54
C PHE A 95 10.72 -4.71 4.41
N ASN A 96 9.97 -5.07 5.46
CA ASN A 96 9.44 -4.16 6.48
C ASN A 96 8.70 -2.95 5.86
N ILE A 97 7.58 -3.20 5.20
CA ILE A 97 6.81 -2.20 4.47
C ILE A 97 6.34 -1.06 5.38
N THR A 98 6.41 0.17 4.84
CA THR A 98 5.96 1.40 5.50
C THR A 98 4.91 2.10 4.62
N PRO A 99 4.09 3.00 5.17
CA PRO A 99 3.17 3.81 4.36
C PRO A 99 3.84 4.63 3.24
N GLN A 100 5.13 4.94 3.37
CA GLN A 100 5.90 5.67 2.36
C GLN A 100 6.20 4.82 1.11
N ASP A 101 6.07 3.50 1.22
CA ASP A 101 6.28 2.58 0.10
C ASP A 101 5.01 2.44 -0.79
N GLU A 102 3.89 3.12 -0.45
CA GLU A 102 2.70 3.19 -1.31
C GLU A 102 2.96 4.06 -2.54
N GLN A 103 3.32 3.40 -3.64
CA GLN A 103 3.74 4.06 -4.88
C GLN A 103 3.78 3.05 -6.03
N LYS A 104 3.99 3.56 -7.25
CA LYS A 104 4.27 2.77 -8.44
C LYS A 104 5.76 2.54 -8.59
N PHE A 105 6.13 1.29 -8.78
CA PHE A 105 7.49 0.84 -9.06
C PHE A 105 7.60 0.37 -10.51
N ASN A 106 8.77 0.58 -11.13
CA ASN A 106 9.08 0.08 -12.45
C ASN A 106 10.29 -0.85 -12.39
N CYS A 107 10.13 -2.05 -12.94
CA CYS A 107 11.16 -3.04 -13.21
C CYS A 107 11.62 -2.90 -14.66
N LEU A 108 12.92 -2.75 -14.86
CA LEU A 108 13.53 -2.63 -16.19
C LEU A 108 14.67 -3.63 -16.31
N VAL A 109 14.62 -4.50 -17.32
CA VAL A 109 15.68 -5.47 -17.61
C VAL A 109 16.25 -5.22 -19.01
N PHE A 110 17.56 -5.08 -19.09
CA PHE A 110 18.30 -4.90 -20.33
C PHE A 110 19.34 -6.00 -20.51
N ARG A 111 19.64 -6.34 -21.76
CA ARG A 111 20.65 -7.36 -22.11
C ARG A 111 21.81 -6.77 -22.90
N LYS A 112 23.04 -7.03 -22.45
CA LYS A 112 24.27 -6.53 -23.08
C LYS A 112 24.46 -7.08 -24.50
N SER A 113 24.22 -8.37 -24.67
CA SER A 113 24.31 -9.13 -25.92
C SER A 113 23.36 -8.63 -27.00
N LEU A 114 22.32 -7.91 -26.59
CA LEU A 114 21.33 -7.28 -27.47
C LEU A 114 21.52 -5.75 -27.50
N GLU A 115 22.76 -5.27 -27.43
CA GLU A 115 23.09 -3.84 -27.48
C GLU A 115 22.38 -3.00 -26.40
N LEU A 116 22.26 -3.55 -25.18
CA LEU A 116 21.51 -2.96 -24.07
C LEU A 116 20.03 -2.71 -24.40
N LYS A 117 19.44 -3.54 -25.27
CA LYS A 117 17.99 -3.52 -25.50
C LYS A 117 17.23 -3.90 -24.24
N LYS A 118 16.15 -3.16 -23.96
CA LYS A 118 15.17 -3.49 -22.92
C LYS A 118 14.38 -4.74 -23.35
N VAL A 119 14.48 -5.80 -22.56
CA VAL A 119 13.83 -7.09 -22.82
C VAL A 119 12.63 -7.33 -21.91
N LEU A 120 12.53 -6.63 -20.79
CA LEU A 120 11.38 -6.71 -19.89
C LEU A 120 11.12 -5.34 -19.25
N GLU A 121 9.84 -4.99 -19.16
CA GLU A 121 9.34 -3.87 -18.39
C GLU A 121 8.09 -4.30 -17.61
N ALA A 122 8.03 -3.98 -16.31
CA ALA A 122 6.85 -4.20 -15.50
C ALA A 122 6.63 -3.04 -14.55
N VAL A 123 5.40 -2.55 -14.47
CA VAL A 123 4.96 -1.53 -13.52
C VAL A 123 4.12 -2.20 -12.45
N VAL A 124 4.51 -2.04 -11.19
CA VAL A 124 3.81 -2.60 -10.03
C VAL A 124 3.32 -1.46 -9.14
N THR A 125 2.01 -1.34 -8.97
CA THR A 125 1.40 -0.42 -8.00
C THR A 125 1.31 -1.14 -6.66
N LEU A 126 2.04 -0.65 -5.66
CA LEU A 126 1.97 -1.18 -4.30
C LEU A 126 0.98 -0.36 -3.48
N HIS A 127 -0.07 -1.02 -2.99
CA HIS A 127 -1.01 -0.48 -2.02
C HIS A 127 -0.65 -0.97 -0.61
N VAL A 128 -0.57 -0.06 0.35
CA VAL A 128 -0.16 -0.38 1.71
C VAL A 128 -1.36 -0.31 2.64
N ALA A 129 -1.45 -1.23 3.59
CA ALA A 129 -2.53 -1.25 4.57
C ALA A 129 -2.03 -1.54 5.98
N ALA A 130 -2.74 -1.01 6.98
CA ALA A 130 -2.59 -1.37 8.38
C ALA A 130 -3.98 -1.48 9.02
N ASN A 131 -4.15 -2.52 9.84
CA ASN A 131 -5.37 -2.70 10.60
C ASN A 131 -5.51 -1.59 11.66
N TYR A 132 -6.69 -1.01 11.75
CA TYR A 132 -7.05 -0.14 12.85
C TYR A 132 -7.14 -0.95 14.16
N SER A 133 -6.82 -0.33 15.29
CA SER A 133 -7.14 -0.90 16.59
C SER A 133 -8.66 -0.99 16.78
N MET A 134 -9.10 -1.99 17.55
CA MET A 134 -10.52 -2.12 17.90
C MET A 134 -11.01 -0.78 18.50
N PRO A 135 -12.09 -0.18 17.97
CA PRO A 135 -12.53 1.12 18.44
C PRO A 135 -12.89 1.08 19.92
N VAL A 136 -12.64 2.17 20.62
CA VAL A 136 -13.01 2.36 22.02
C VAL A 136 -13.99 3.52 22.10
N VAL A 137 -15.21 3.23 22.58
CA VAL A 137 -16.25 4.23 22.82
C VAL A 137 -16.25 4.59 24.31
N SER A 138 -16.09 5.87 24.61
CA SER A 138 -16.14 6.38 25.98
C SER A 138 -17.56 6.28 26.56
N THR A 139 -17.65 6.25 27.89
CA THR A 139 -18.93 6.48 28.58
C THR A 139 -19.50 7.83 28.14
N PRO A 140 -20.83 7.93 27.94
CA PRO A 140 -21.44 9.17 27.50
C PRO A 140 -21.20 10.29 28.51
N SER A 141 -20.83 11.46 28.01
CA SER A 141 -20.83 12.68 28.80
C SER A 141 -22.08 13.50 28.47
N SER A 142 -22.63 14.18 29.48
CA SER A 142 -23.84 15.01 29.32
C SER A 142 -23.45 16.46 29.59
N PRO A 143 -23.05 17.23 28.55
CA PRO A 143 -22.68 18.63 28.71
C PRO A 143 -23.88 19.52 29.08
N SER A 144 -25.10 19.08 28.76
CA SER A 144 -26.38 19.70 29.14
C SER A 144 -27.41 18.60 29.43
N ARG A 145 -28.53 18.94 30.09
CA ARG A 145 -29.59 17.96 30.42
C ARG A 145 -30.22 17.27 29.20
N ASP A 146 -30.08 17.88 28.03
CA ASP A 146 -30.78 17.46 26.81
C ASP A 146 -29.84 16.86 25.76
N GLU A 147 -28.53 16.77 26.03
CA GLU A 147 -27.53 16.28 25.08
C GLU A 147 -26.64 15.19 25.68
N LEU A 148 -26.33 14.18 24.88
CA LEU A 148 -25.34 13.15 25.13
C LEU A 148 -24.22 13.24 24.10
N THR A 149 -22.98 13.17 24.58
CA THR A 149 -21.78 13.16 23.75
C THR A 149 -21.03 11.85 23.94
N PHE A 150 -20.77 11.15 22.84
CA PHE A 150 -19.94 9.95 22.77
C PHE A 150 -18.66 10.25 22.02
N THR A 151 -17.54 9.71 22.51
CA THR A 151 -16.26 9.79 21.81
C THR A 151 -15.82 8.38 21.44
N CYS A 152 -15.53 8.16 20.17
CA CYS A 152 -14.94 6.95 19.65
C CYS A 152 -13.50 7.22 19.23
N THR A 153 -12.59 6.33 19.62
CA THR A 153 -11.18 6.42 19.22
C THR A 153 -10.70 5.10 18.62
N SER A 154 -9.87 5.19 17.59
CA SER A 154 -9.17 4.06 16.98
C SER A 154 -7.84 4.56 16.40
N THR A 155 -6.83 3.70 16.36
CA THR A 155 -5.44 4.11 16.14
C THR A 155 -4.68 3.16 15.23
N ASN A 156 -3.60 3.67 14.65
CA ASN A 156 -2.58 2.93 13.91
C ASN A 156 -3.07 2.20 12.65
N GLY A 157 -4.11 2.70 12.00
CA GLY A 157 -4.57 2.15 10.73
C GLY A 157 -4.04 2.91 9.51
N TYR A 158 -4.12 2.27 8.34
CA TYR A 158 -3.76 2.85 7.06
C TYR A 158 -4.49 2.09 5.94
N PRO A 159 -4.99 2.76 4.87
CA PRO A 159 -5.02 4.20 4.63
C PRO A 159 -6.08 4.91 5.48
N ARG A 160 -6.39 6.18 5.18
CA ARG A 160 -7.40 6.98 5.89
C ARG A 160 -8.75 6.22 5.95
N PRO A 161 -9.44 6.16 7.11
CA PRO A 161 -10.63 5.33 7.26
C PRO A 161 -11.91 6.09 6.96
N ASN A 162 -13.00 5.34 6.81
CA ASN A 162 -14.34 5.88 7.00
C ASN A 162 -14.83 5.60 8.43
N VAL A 163 -15.67 6.49 8.95
CA VAL A 163 -16.20 6.41 10.32
C VAL A 163 -17.71 6.55 10.27
N TYR A 164 -18.40 5.64 10.96
CA TYR A 164 -19.85 5.62 11.03
C TYR A 164 -20.32 5.41 12.47
N TRP A 165 -21.43 6.04 12.82
CA TRP A 165 -22.19 5.70 14.02
C TRP A 165 -23.46 4.94 13.65
N ILE A 166 -23.77 3.92 14.44
CA ILE A 166 -24.86 2.99 14.22
C ILE A 166 -25.80 3.05 15.42
N ASN A 167 -27.10 3.22 15.19
CA ASN A 167 -28.08 2.97 16.22
C ASN A 167 -28.20 1.46 16.43
N LYS A 168 -27.80 0.95 17.59
CA LYS A 168 -27.81 -0.50 17.84
C LYS A 168 -29.20 -1.07 18.10
N THR A 169 -30.22 -0.22 18.24
CA THR A 169 -31.61 -0.64 18.43
C THR A 169 -32.20 -1.22 17.14
N ASP A 170 -31.92 -0.59 16.00
CA ASP A 170 -32.46 -0.96 14.68
C ASP A 170 -31.37 -1.23 13.63
N ASN A 171 -30.09 -1.10 14.00
CA ASN A 171 -28.90 -1.19 13.14
C ASN A 171 -28.89 -0.17 11.99
N SER A 172 -29.60 0.96 12.12
CA SER A 172 -29.54 2.07 11.17
C SER A 172 -28.26 2.90 11.34
N LEU A 173 -27.80 3.52 10.25
CA LEU A 173 -26.73 4.52 10.29
C LEU A 173 -27.29 5.84 10.83
N LEU A 174 -26.56 6.45 11.76
CA LEU A 174 -26.85 7.80 12.23
C LEU A 174 -26.36 8.83 11.21
N ASP A 175 -27.03 9.98 11.16
CA ASP A 175 -26.72 11.07 10.24
C ASP A 175 -25.28 11.57 10.44
N GLU A 176 -24.53 11.74 9.35
CA GLU A 176 -23.17 12.25 9.36
C GLU A 176 -23.09 13.67 9.93
N ALA A 177 -24.17 14.46 9.89
CA ALA A 177 -24.22 15.79 10.49
C ALA A 177 -24.13 15.77 12.03
N LEU A 178 -24.39 14.63 12.67
CA LEU A 178 -24.33 14.46 14.13
C LEU A 178 -22.93 14.11 14.65
N GLN A 179 -22.02 13.75 13.74
CA GLN A 179 -20.65 13.34 14.08
C GLN A 179 -19.63 14.42 13.69
N ASN A 180 -18.60 14.56 14.53
CA ASN A 180 -17.43 15.37 14.25
C ASN A 180 -16.19 14.47 14.28
N ASN A 181 -15.62 14.23 13.09
CA ASN A 181 -14.53 13.28 12.89
C ASN A 181 -13.21 14.01 12.70
N THR A 182 -12.25 13.75 13.58
CA THR A 182 -10.86 14.19 13.44
C THR A 182 -10.00 12.98 13.10
N VAL A 183 -9.26 13.07 12.00
CA VAL A 183 -8.32 12.04 11.57
C VAL A 183 -6.93 12.66 11.46
N SER A 184 -5.96 12.13 12.21
CA SER A 184 -4.60 12.67 12.27
C SER A 184 -3.56 11.62 11.92
N LEU A 185 -2.47 12.06 11.28
CA LEU A 185 -1.29 11.23 11.04
C LEU A 185 -0.37 11.26 12.26
N ASN A 186 0.03 10.08 12.74
CA ASN A 186 1.00 9.97 13.82
C ASN A 186 2.44 9.89 13.29
N SER A 187 3.41 9.84 14.21
CA SER A 187 4.83 9.83 13.87
C SER A 187 5.28 8.61 13.05
N ARG A 188 4.47 7.54 12.98
CA ARG A 188 4.73 6.35 12.15
C ARG A 188 4.13 6.45 10.75
N GLY A 189 3.48 7.57 10.41
CA GLY A 189 2.75 7.72 9.15
C GLY A 189 1.43 6.95 9.10
N LEU A 190 0.91 6.51 10.25
CA LEU A 190 -0.38 5.83 10.37
C LEU A 190 -1.46 6.82 10.82
N TYR A 191 -2.72 6.50 10.53
CA TYR A 191 -3.86 7.31 10.92
C TYR A 191 -4.42 6.89 12.28
N ASP A 192 -4.67 7.91 13.09
CA ASP A 192 -5.45 7.85 14.32
C ASP A 192 -6.75 8.64 14.13
N VAL A 193 -7.82 8.15 14.74
CA VAL A 193 -9.19 8.65 14.57
C VAL A 193 -9.77 8.99 15.92
N VAL A 194 -10.38 10.16 16.00
CA VAL A 194 -11.26 10.57 17.09
C VAL A 194 -12.57 11.04 16.46
N SER A 195 -13.67 10.37 16.78
CA SER A 195 -15.01 10.74 16.32
C SER A 195 -15.88 11.09 17.52
N VAL A 196 -16.56 12.23 17.45
CA VAL A 196 -17.45 12.71 18.51
C VAL A 196 -18.87 12.74 17.98
N LEU A 197 -19.76 11.92 18.54
CA LEU A 197 -21.18 11.92 18.23
C LEU A 197 -21.94 12.74 19.28
N ARG A 198 -22.81 13.66 18.83
CA ARG A 198 -23.72 14.41 19.68
C ARG A 198 -25.16 14.13 19.31
N ILE A 199 -25.95 13.66 20.28
CA ILE A 199 -27.35 13.32 20.10
C ILE A 199 -28.19 13.84 21.27
N GLY A 200 -29.49 14.01 21.03
CA GLY A 200 -30.44 14.36 22.09
C GLY A 200 -30.49 13.27 23.17
N TRP A 201 -30.73 13.69 24.41
CA TRP A 201 -30.89 12.77 25.54
C TRP A 201 -32.08 11.83 25.29
N THR A 202 -31.81 10.53 25.39
CA THR A 202 -32.83 9.48 25.30
C THR A 202 -32.53 8.38 26.33
N PRO A 203 -33.56 7.84 27.00
CA PRO A 203 -33.37 6.72 27.91
C PRO A 203 -32.91 5.47 27.13
N ASN A 204 -31.92 4.75 27.67
CA ASN A 204 -31.37 3.51 27.11
C ASN A 204 -30.73 3.66 25.72
N VAL A 205 -30.05 4.77 25.46
CA VAL A 205 -29.35 4.96 24.18
C VAL A 205 -28.24 3.91 24.02
N ASN A 206 -28.23 3.24 22.88
CA ASN A 206 -27.22 2.23 22.54
C ASN A 206 -26.69 2.52 21.13
N VAL A 207 -25.45 2.99 21.06
CA VAL A 207 -24.82 3.39 19.81
C VAL A 207 -23.58 2.54 19.55
N GLY A 208 -23.30 2.29 18.28
CA GLY A 208 -22.10 1.62 17.82
C GLY A 208 -21.21 2.58 17.05
N CYS A 209 -19.91 2.52 17.29
CA CYS A 209 -18.91 3.16 16.44
C CYS A 209 -18.31 2.12 15.50
N CYS A 210 -18.29 2.41 14.21
CA CYS A 210 -17.71 1.58 13.17
C CYS A 210 -16.57 2.32 12.46
N ILE A 211 -15.41 1.67 12.38
CA ILE A 211 -14.25 2.13 11.61
C ILE A 211 -14.06 1.16 10.45
N GLU A 212 -14.12 1.69 9.23
CA GLU A 212 -13.94 0.92 8.00
C GLU A 212 -12.55 1.20 7.40
N ASN A 213 -11.82 0.13 7.12
CA ASN A 213 -10.69 0.12 6.21
C ASN A 213 -11.15 -0.39 4.85
N VAL A 214 -11.37 0.54 3.92
CA VAL A 214 -11.88 0.25 2.57
C VAL A 214 -10.95 -0.68 1.79
N LEU A 215 -9.63 -0.46 1.89
CA LEU A 215 -8.62 -1.23 1.15
C LEU A 215 -8.58 -2.69 1.61
N LEU A 216 -8.81 -2.94 2.90
CA LEU A 216 -8.87 -4.28 3.48
C LEU A 216 -10.27 -4.90 3.48
N HIS A 217 -11.29 -4.16 3.04
CA HIS A 217 -12.70 -4.56 3.16
C HIS A 217 -13.05 -5.01 4.59
N GLN A 218 -12.56 -4.28 5.59
CA GLN A 218 -12.69 -4.63 7.00
C GLN A 218 -13.42 -3.53 7.77
N ASN A 219 -14.44 -3.94 8.54
CA ASN A 219 -15.18 -3.08 9.45
C ASN A 219 -14.95 -3.54 10.89
N LEU A 220 -14.56 -2.62 11.77
CA LEU A 220 -14.45 -2.85 13.21
C LEU A 220 -15.53 -2.05 13.91
N THR A 221 -16.47 -2.74 14.57
CA THR A 221 -17.59 -2.10 15.26
C THR A 221 -17.59 -2.44 16.75
N VAL A 222 -17.70 -1.41 17.59
CA VAL A 222 -17.89 -1.57 19.05
C VAL A 222 -19.17 -0.85 19.47
N SER A 223 -19.88 -1.38 20.45
CA SER A 223 -21.05 -0.71 21.05
C SER A 223 -20.65 0.07 22.29
N SER A 224 -21.34 1.17 22.56
CA SER A 224 -21.19 1.94 23.80
C SER A 224 -21.54 1.06 25.00
N GLN A 225 -20.69 1.07 26.04
CA GLN A 225 -21.06 0.48 27.32
C GLN A 225 -21.98 1.46 28.06
N THR A 226 -23.23 1.06 28.27
CA THR A 226 -24.22 1.77 29.10
C THR A 226 -24.11 1.32 30.55
#